data_AF-A0A1V3G6P9-F1
#
_entry.id   AF-A0A1V3G6P9-F1
#
_cell.length_a   1.000
_cell.length_b   1.000
_cell.length_c   1.000
_cell.angle_alpha   90.00
_cell.angle_beta   90.00
_cell.angle_gamma   90.00
#
_symmetry.space_group_name_H-M   'P 1'
#
loop_
_entity.id
_entity.type
_entity.pdbx_description
1 polymer ?
#
loop_
_entity_poly.entity_id
_entity_poly.type
_entity_poly.pdbx_seq_one_letter_code
_entity_poly.pdbx_strand_id
1 'polypeptide(L)'
;MEFIEIKEGCYYFKSAVNIGYIISEDRSSGMLIDAGLESASAKKAIQVLHDKELPLTHLFITHAHADHFGGAQYIQKNYEVHTIAPSLEEAIMRYPVLEPIYLFHGNTPLKEMRNKFLEAPSIHIDEICESGIWRNGSFEVEFIHLPGHSHNQYGILYNEILFAADAFLGKEVIEKHKIPFIVDSASNFTTLDYLLHVKVDGMLPGHGAFLDKYEDTITTNIEVHQRLLSQLNNFLIACGTRGLSMEDLVAKMLIKHEIEPPNLGMYSLFRTAITAYLIQLFEERKAVYTMKEGRPVIFSGQPSA
;
A
#
# COMPACT_ATOMS: atom_id res chain seq x y z
N MET A 1 1.89 -21.01 3.23
CA MET A 1 2.57 -19.96 4.01
C MET A 1 3.81 -20.61 4.55
N GLU A 2 4.96 -20.05 4.20
CA GLU A 2 6.28 -20.56 4.55
C GLU A 2 6.96 -19.53 5.46
N PHE A 3 7.55 -19.96 6.57
CA PHE A 3 8.26 -19.06 7.48
C PHE A 3 9.74 -19.06 7.14
N ILE A 4 10.23 -17.90 6.69
CA ILE A 4 11.55 -17.72 6.11
C ILE A 4 12.34 -16.76 6.99
N GLU A 5 13.56 -17.15 7.33
CA GLU A 5 14.55 -16.28 7.96
C GLU A 5 15.29 -15.49 6.87
N ILE A 6 15.31 -14.17 7.01
CA ILE A 6 16.05 -13.25 6.12
C ILE A 6 17.46 -13.06 6.66
N LYS A 7 17.52 -12.71 7.95
CA LYS A 7 18.71 -12.40 8.74
C LYS A 7 18.39 -12.70 10.20
N GLU A 8 19.40 -12.84 11.05
CA GLU A 8 19.19 -13.00 12.49
C GLU A 8 18.26 -11.90 13.03
N GLY A 9 17.17 -12.33 13.66
CA GLY A 9 16.15 -11.42 14.19
C GLY A 9 15.07 -10.99 13.18
N CYS A 10 15.22 -11.26 11.89
CA CYS A 10 14.32 -10.83 10.82
C CYS A 10 13.75 -12.01 10.03
N TYR A 11 12.43 -12.14 10.04
CA TYR A 11 11.70 -13.22 9.41
C TYR A 11 10.50 -12.70 8.62
N TYR A 12 9.94 -13.54 7.75
CA TYR A 12 8.63 -13.30 7.18
C TYR A 12 7.89 -14.59 6.82
N PHE A 13 6.58 -14.47 6.75
CA PHE A 13 5.68 -15.49 6.24
C PHE A 13 5.41 -15.23 4.76
N LYS A 14 6.07 -16.00 3.90
CA LYS A 14 5.87 -15.92 2.44
C LYS A 14 4.46 -16.34 2.07
N SER A 15 3.75 -15.43 1.43
CA SER A 15 2.32 -15.54 1.10
C SER A 15 1.99 -14.62 -0.09
N ALA A 16 0.72 -14.56 -0.50
CA ALA A 16 0.29 -13.60 -1.51
C ALA A 16 0.52 -12.14 -1.05
N VAL A 17 0.33 -11.92 0.26
CA VAL A 17 0.76 -10.72 1.00
C VAL A 17 1.67 -11.19 2.12
N ASN A 18 2.90 -10.72 2.16
CA ASN A 18 3.86 -11.11 3.17
C ASN A 18 3.45 -10.56 4.54
N ILE A 19 3.66 -11.37 5.57
CA ILE A 19 3.56 -10.92 6.96
C ILE A 19 4.99 -10.94 7.51
N GLY A 20 5.53 -9.79 7.90
CA GLY A 20 6.86 -9.72 8.50
C GLY A 20 6.83 -10.17 9.97
N TYR A 21 7.99 -10.54 10.49
CA TYR A 21 8.16 -10.82 11.91
C TYR A 21 9.58 -10.50 12.34
N ILE A 22 9.72 -9.74 13.42
CA ILE A 22 11.02 -9.40 14.01
C ILE A 22 11.03 -9.76 15.50
N ILE A 23 12.20 -10.10 16.03
CA ILE A 23 12.40 -10.53 17.42
C ILE A 23 13.58 -9.77 18.03
N SER A 24 13.46 -9.35 19.30
CA SER A 24 14.54 -8.65 20.00
C SER A 24 15.78 -9.53 20.16
N GLU A 25 16.94 -8.90 20.35
CA GLU A 25 18.21 -9.60 20.58
C GLU A 25 18.14 -10.55 21.79
N ASP A 26 17.49 -10.12 22.87
CA ASP A 26 17.27 -10.94 24.08
C ASP A 26 16.14 -11.97 23.94
N ARG A 27 15.45 -11.99 22.79
CA ARG A 27 14.32 -12.87 22.45
C ARG A 27 13.14 -12.78 23.42
N SER A 28 13.05 -11.73 24.23
CA SER A 28 11.95 -11.52 25.17
C SER A 28 10.69 -10.96 24.52
N SER A 29 10.85 -10.31 23.37
CA SER A 29 9.78 -9.62 22.67
C SER A 29 9.79 -9.99 21.18
N GLY A 30 8.63 -9.92 20.54
CA GLY A 30 8.44 -10.19 19.12
C GLY A 30 7.34 -9.32 18.54
N MET A 31 7.56 -8.82 17.33
CA MET A 31 6.63 -7.95 16.61
C MET A 31 6.24 -8.60 15.28
N LEU A 32 4.94 -8.83 15.10
CA LEU A 32 4.37 -9.19 13.81
C LEU A 32 4.15 -7.90 13.00
N ILE A 33 4.51 -7.92 11.72
CA ILE A 33 4.34 -6.81 10.78
C ILE A 33 3.25 -7.23 9.80
N ASP A 34 2.09 -6.57 9.88
CA ASP A 34 0.83 -6.93 9.25
C ASP A 34 0.24 -8.26 9.76
N ALA A 35 -0.97 -8.60 9.30
CA ALA A 35 -1.79 -9.71 9.77
C ALA A 35 -2.49 -10.49 8.64
N GLY A 36 -2.26 -10.12 7.38
CA GLY A 36 -2.87 -10.75 6.22
C GLY A 36 -4.37 -10.44 6.05
N LEU A 37 -4.95 -10.93 4.95
CA LEU A 37 -6.33 -10.66 4.53
C LEU A 37 -7.43 -11.15 5.48
N GLU A 38 -7.20 -12.23 6.22
CA GLU A 38 -8.23 -12.81 7.07
C GLU A 38 -7.65 -13.62 8.22
N SER A 39 -8.49 -13.91 9.21
CA SER A 39 -8.08 -14.66 10.40
C SER A 39 -7.36 -15.98 10.13
N ALA A 40 -7.66 -16.65 9.01
CA ALA A 40 -6.99 -17.89 8.62
C ALA A 40 -5.49 -17.69 8.32
N SER A 41 -5.10 -16.54 7.78
CA SER A 41 -3.70 -16.18 7.54
C SER A 41 -2.98 -15.90 8.85
N ALA A 42 -3.55 -15.04 9.70
CA ALA A 42 -3.01 -14.73 11.02
C ALA A 42 -2.85 -15.99 11.89
N LYS A 43 -3.86 -16.88 11.92
CA LYS A 43 -3.80 -18.17 12.64
C LYS A 43 -2.61 -19.01 12.24
N LYS A 44 -2.33 -19.12 10.93
CA LYS A 44 -1.20 -19.91 10.43
C LYS A 44 0.14 -19.31 10.86
N ALA A 45 0.28 -17.99 10.76
CA ALA A 45 1.49 -17.29 11.20
C ALA A 45 1.72 -17.50 12.71
N ILE A 46 0.71 -17.27 13.53
CA ILE A 46 0.81 -17.41 14.99
C ILE A 46 1.08 -18.86 15.40
N GLN A 47 0.47 -19.85 14.74
CA GLN A 47 0.75 -21.25 15.03
C GLN A 47 2.23 -21.57 14.85
N VAL A 48 2.86 -21.05 13.79
CA VAL A 48 4.29 -21.25 13.55
C VAL A 48 5.14 -20.55 14.61
N LEU A 49 4.76 -19.34 15.04
CA LEU A 49 5.46 -18.65 16.15
C LEU A 49 5.38 -19.47 17.43
N HIS A 50 4.18 -19.98 17.77
CA HIS A 50 3.96 -20.82 18.94
C HIS A 50 4.77 -22.12 18.89
N ASP A 51 4.76 -22.84 17.75
CA ASP A 51 5.51 -24.09 17.58
C ASP A 51 7.03 -23.90 17.67
N LYS A 52 7.51 -22.68 17.43
CA LYS A 52 8.92 -22.28 17.53
C LYS A 52 9.26 -21.57 18.85
N GLU A 53 8.30 -21.47 19.77
CA GLU A 53 8.46 -20.77 21.05
C GLU A 53 8.93 -19.31 20.86
N LEU A 54 8.45 -18.65 19.79
CA LEU A 54 8.74 -17.26 19.49
C LEU A 54 7.70 -16.33 20.16
N PRO A 55 8.12 -15.23 20.80
CA PRO A 55 7.20 -14.31 21.47
C PRO A 55 6.31 -13.55 20.49
N LEU A 56 5.07 -13.28 20.87
CA LEU A 56 4.19 -12.36 20.16
C LEU A 56 3.72 -11.31 21.17
N THR A 57 4.39 -10.15 21.14
CA THR A 57 4.18 -9.06 22.11
C THR A 57 3.65 -7.80 21.45
N HIS A 58 3.98 -7.60 20.17
CA HIS A 58 3.66 -6.40 19.42
C HIS A 58 3.05 -6.78 18.07
N LEU A 59 2.18 -5.91 17.58
CA LEU A 59 1.62 -5.98 16.23
C LEU A 59 1.77 -4.60 15.59
N PHE A 60 2.53 -4.49 14.52
CA PHE A 60 2.58 -3.28 13.72
C PHE A 60 1.79 -3.50 12.43
N ILE A 61 0.87 -2.58 12.12
CA ILE A 61 0.14 -2.58 10.85
C ILE A 61 0.64 -1.42 10.00
N THR A 62 1.13 -1.75 8.81
CA THR A 62 1.80 -0.79 7.90
C THR A 62 0.84 0.25 7.33
N HIS A 63 -0.38 -0.19 6.97
CA HIS A 63 -1.47 0.64 6.47
C HIS A 63 -2.82 -0.11 6.49
N ALA A 64 -3.92 0.58 6.20
CA ALA A 64 -5.27 0.10 6.41
C ALA A 64 -5.92 -0.62 5.22
N HIS A 65 -5.14 -1.19 4.28
CA HIS A 65 -5.74 -2.09 3.29
C HIS A 65 -6.02 -3.46 3.89
N ALA A 66 -7.17 -4.04 3.52
CA ALA A 66 -7.73 -5.21 4.21
C ALA A 66 -6.83 -6.44 4.20
N ASP A 67 -5.95 -6.58 3.21
CA ASP A 67 -4.95 -7.62 3.10
C ASP A 67 -3.75 -7.47 4.03
N HIS A 68 -3.58 -6.31 4.68
CA HIS A 68 -2.56 -6.06 5.69
C HIS A 68 -3.11 -6.20 7.12
N PHE A 69 -4.38 -5.88 7.39
CA PHE A 69 -4.91 -5.92 8.76
C PHE A 69 -6.13 -6.83 8.97
N GLY A 70 -6.65 -7.50 7.94
CA GLY A 70 -7.87 -8.32 8.02
C GLY A 70 -7.80 -9.49 9.02
N GLY A 71 -6.60 -9.97 9.32
CA GLY A 71 -6.35 -10.95 10.39
C GLY A 71 -6.18 -10.35 11.80
N ALA A 72 -5.98 -9.04 11.94
CA ALA A 72 -5.55 -8.40 13.19
C ALA A 72 -6.59 -8.51 14.31
N GLN A 73 -7.89 -8.42 14.01
CA GLN A 73 -8.94 -8.59 15.02
C GLN A 73 -8.87 -9.98 15.68
N TYR A 74 -8.50 -11.01 14.93
CA TYR A 74 -8.30 -12.34 15.51
C TYR A 74 -7.13 -12.32 16.50
N ILE A 75 -6.02 -11.65 16.16
CA ILE A 75 -4.84 -11.55 17.03
C ILE A 75 -5.25 -10.88 18.36
N GLN A 76 -5.86 -9.70 18.30
CA GLN A 76 -6.26 -8.93 19.49
C GLN A 76 -7.28 -9.64 20.39
N LYS A 77 -8.12 -10.53 19.82
CA LYS A 77 -9.10 -11.30 20.60
C LYS A 77 -8.49 -12.47 21.37
N ASN A 78 -7.31 -12.94 20.98
CA ASN A 78 -6.76 -14.21 21.48
C ASN A 78 -5.37 -14.05 22.11
N TYR A 79 -4.71 -12.91 21.91
CA TYR A 79 -3.36 -12.62 22.39
C TYR A 79 -3.31 -11.21 22.94
N GLU A 80 -2.52 -11.03 24.01
CA GLU A 80 -2.17 -9.70 24.53
C GLU A 80 -1.04 -9.15 23.66
N VAL A 81 -1.37 -8.17 22.82
CA VAL A 81 -0.43 -7.54 21.89
C VAL A 81 -0.57 -6.03 21.94
N HIS A 82 0.55 -5.32 22.01
CA HIS A 82 0.58 -3.87 21.85
C HIS A 82 0.54 -3.53 20.36
N THR A 83 -0.55 -2.92 19.91
CA THR A 83 -0.83 -2.68 18.49
C THR A 83 -0.44 -1.26 18.10
N ILE A 84 0.42 -1.14 17.10
CA ILE A 84 0.98 0.11 16.61
C ILE A 84 0.54 0.29 15.15
N ALA A 85 0.10 1.49 14.78
CA ALA A 85 -0.19 1.83 13.39
C ALA A 85 -0.02 3.33 13.11
N PRO A 86 0.07 3.74 11.84
CA PRO A 86 0.08 5.16 11.48
C PRO A 86 -1.24 5.88 11.78
N SER A 87 -1.18 7.20 11.88
CA SER A 87 -2.31 8.03 12.32
C SER A 87 -3.57 7.92 11.47
N LEU A 88 -3.54 8.31 10.19
CA LEU A 88 -4.70 8.29 9.31
C LEU A 88 -5.19 6.86 9.04
N GLU A 89 -4.25 5.91 9.03
CA GLU A 89 -4.52 4.48 8.86
C GLU A 89 -5.28 3.92 10.08
N GLU A 90 -4.96 4.36 11.31
CA GLU A 90 -5.72 4.02 12.53
C GLU A 90 -7.20 4.36 12.39
N ALA A 91 -7.52 5.55 11.87
CA ALA A 91 -8.90 5.99 11.76
C ALA A 91 -9.72 5.03 10.87
N ILE A 92 -9.11 4.54 9.78
CA ILE A 92 -9.69 3.55 8.89
C ILE A 92 -9.77 2.19 9.60
N MET A 93 -8.72 1.75 10.29
CA MET A 93 -8.74 0.47 11.03
C MET A 93 -9.80 0.42 12.14
N ARG A 94 -10.01 1.55 12.84
CA ARG A 94 -11.05 1.70 13.85
C ARG A 94 -12.44 1.75 13.23
N TYR A 95 -12.60 2.42 12.09
CA TYR A 95 -13.84 2.49 11.32
C TYR A 95 -13.67 1.97 9.88
N PRO A 96 -13.54 0.64 9.64
CA PRO A 96 -13.17 0.10 8.32
C PRO A 96 -14.12 0.45 7.18
N VAL A 97 -15.35 0.85 7.50
CA VAL A 97 -16.30 1.38 6.51
C VAL A 97 -15.80 2.66 5.81
N LEU A 98 -14.82 3.38 6.38
CA LEU A 98 -14.24 4.57 5.77
C LEU A 98 -13.60 4.25 4.41
N GLU A 99 -12.94 3.11 4.26
CA GLU A 99 -12.33 2.64 3.00
C GLU A 99 -13.35 2.62 1.84
N PRO A 100 -14.45 1.84 1.91
CA PRO A 100 -15.43 1.85 0.84
C PRO A 100 -16.22 3.16 0.75
N ILE A 101 -16.32 3.97 1.82
CA ILE A 101 -16.94 5.32 1.76
C ILE A 101 -16.15 6.23 0.84
N TYR A 102 -14.84 6.38 1.03
CA TYR A 102 -14.06 7.29 0.18
C TYR A 102 -13.86 6.73 -1.23
N LEU A 103 -13.76 5.40 -1.39
CA LEU A 103 -13.79 4.76 -2.71
C LEU A 103 -15.12 5.02 -3.44
N PHE A 104 -16.22 5.23 -2.71
CA PHE A 104 -17.53 5.55 -3.27
C PHE A 104 -17.91 7.04 -3.18
N HIS A 105 -16.92 7.93 -3.37
CA HIS A 105 -17.09 9.39 -3.41
C HIS A 105 -17.72 9.99 -2.13
N GLY A 106 -17.48 9.38 -0.97
CA GLY A 106 -18.04 9.82 0.31
C GLY A 106 -19.50 9.41 0.53
N ASN A 107 -20.11 8.67 -0.40
CA ASN A 107 -21.46 8.13 -0.23
C ASN A 107 -21.45 6.91 0.68
N THR A 108 -22.63 6.56 1.21
CA THR A 108 -22.82 5.24 1.83
C THR A 108 -22.55 4.16 0.77
N PRO A 109 -21.58 3.25 0.98
CA PRO A 109 -21.15 2.31 -0.04
C PRO A 109 -22.24 1.28 -0.35
N LEU A 110 -22.28 0.83 -1.60
CA LEU A 110 -23.16 -0.26 -2.01
C LEU A 110 -22.80 -1.54 -1.24
N LYS A 111 -23.78 -2.42 -1.04
CA LYS A 111 -23.58 -3.70 -0.33
C LYS A 111 -22.46 -4.54 -0.95
N GLU A 112 -22.28 -4.50 -2.27
CA GLU A 112 -21.21 -5.23 -2.97
C GLU A 112 -19.80 -4.72 -2.62
N MET A 113 -19.66 -3.45 -2.24
CA MET A 113 -18.38 -2.85 -1.82
C MET A 113 -18.07 -3.13 -0.35
N ARG A 114 -19.05 -3.60 0.43
CA ARG A 114 -18.88 -3.99 1.84
C ARG A 114 -18.49 -5.45 1.95
N ASN A 115 -17.28 -5.76 1.48
CA ASN A 115 -16.74 -7.12 1.42
C ASN A 115 -15.34 -7.17 2.06
N LYS A 116 -14.83 -8.37 2.32
CA LYS A 116 -13.56 -8.57 3.05
C LYS A 116 -12.31 -7.97 2.39
N PHE A 117 -12.37 -7.60 1.11
CA PHE A 117 -11.24 -7.00 0.39
C PHE A 117 -11.20 -5.47 0.53
N LEU A 118 -12.32 -4.84 0.89
CA LEU A 118 -12.42 -3.39 1.06
C LEU A 118 -12.82 -2.98 2.48
N GLU A 119 -13.36 -3.90 3.28
CA GLU A 119 -13.84 -3.62 4.63
C GLU A 119 -13.46 -4.80 5.54
N ALA A 120 -12.24 -4.75 6.07
CA ALA A 120 -11.75 -5.73 7.04
C ALA A 120 -12.38 -5.51 8.43
N PRO A 121 -12.30 -6.48 9.36
CA PRO A 121 -12.85 -6.33 10.70
C PRO A 121 -12.15 -5.22 11.49
N SER A 122 -12.92 -4.40 12.20
CA SER A 122 -12.41 -3.30 13.04
C SER A 122 -11.46 -3.81 14.14
N ILE A 123 -10.41 -3.02 14.40
CA ILE A 123 -9.42 -3.22 15.45
C ILE A 123 -9.20 -1.93 16.24
N HIS A 124 -8.55 -2.02 17.40
CA HIS A 124 -8.05 -0.86 18.14
C HIS A 124 -6.54 -0.69 17.90
N ILE A 125 -6.04 0.53 18.02
CA ILE A 125 -4.60 0.82 17.96
C ILE A 125 -4.21 1.44 19.30
N ASP A 126 -3.18 0.88 19.93
CA ASP A 126 -2.70 1.29 21.25
C ASP A 126 -1.74 2.47 21.14
N GLU A 127 -1.00 2.55 20.04
CA GLU A 127 0.01 3.59 19.80
C GLU A 127 0.05 4.03 18.33
N ILE A 128 0.13 5.34 18.12
CA ILE A 128 0.34 5.92 16.80
C ILE A 128 1.84 6.01 16.54
N CYS A 129 2.33 5.43 15.44
CA CYS A 129 3.75 5.55 15.08
C CYS A 129 4.09 6.93 14.49
N GLU A 130 5.32 7.38 14.74
CA GLU A 130 5.94 8.55 14.12
C GLU A 130 7.25 8.14 13.43
N SER A 131 7.71 8.93 12.46
CA SER A 131 8.97 8.65 11.76
C SER A 131 10.17 8.73 12.70
N GLY A 132 11.10 7.78 12.54
CA GLY A 132 12.34 7.71 13.29
C GLY A 132 12.37 6.53 14.26
N ILE A 133 13.30 6.61 15.23
CA ILE A 133 13.56 5.49 16.13
C ILE A 133 12.47 5.37 17.19
N TRP A 134 11.87 4.19 17.23
CA TRP A 134 10.95 3.75 18.28
C TRP A 134 11.62 2.75 19.21
N ARG A 135 11.31 2.84 20.51
CA ARG A 135 11.88 1.97 21.53
C ARG A 135 10.83 1.47 22.51
N ASN A 136 10.87 0.17 22.81
CA ASN A 136 10.17 -0.44 23.92
C ASN A 136 11.03 -1.55 24.54
N GLY A 137 11.61 -1.29 25.70
CA GLY A 137 12.56 -2.22 26.33
C GLY A 137 13.78 -2.46 25.44
N SER A 138 13.99 -3.71 25.04
CA SER A 138 15.06 -4.14 24.12
C SER A 138 14.67 -4.08 22.64
N PHE A 139 13.44 -3.71 22.31
CA PHE A 139 13.06 -3.39 20.94
C PHE A 139 13.52 -1.98 20.58
N GLU A 140 14.36 -1.89 19.56
CA GLU A 140 14.67 -0.65 18.86
C GLU A 140 14.46 -0.89 17.37
N VAL A 141 13.53 -0.14 16.76
CA VAL A 141 13.28 -0.18 15.32
C VAL A 141 13.20 1.24 14.79
N GLU A 142 13.38 1.43 13.49
CA GLU A 142 13.11 2.71 12.85
C GLU A 142 11.83 2.61 12.00
N PHE A 143 10.85 3.46 12.30
CA PHE A 143 9.66 3.62 11.48
C PHE A 143 9.94 4.60 10.34
N ILE A 144 9.74 4.14 9.11
CA ILE A 144 10.04 4.92 7.89
C ILE A 144 8.73 5.25 7.19
N HIS A 145 8.47 6.54 6.97
CA HIS A 145 7.29 6.98 6.26
C HIS A 145 7.46 6.70 4.76
N LEU A 146 6.54 5.95 4.16
CA LEU A 146 6.60 5.48 2.77
C LEU A 146 5.29 5.79 2.02
N PRO A 147 4.92 7.08 1.87
CA PRO A 147 3.63 7.48 1.32
C PRO A 147 3.49 7.18 -0.18
N GLY A 148 2.25 7.24 -0.66
CA GLY A 148 1.91 7.18 -2.09
C GLY A 148 1.03 6.00 -2.44
N HIS A 149 1.32 4.81 -1.89
CA HIS A 149 0.43 3.65 -2.02
C HIS A 149 -0.87 3.86 -1.22
N SER A 150 -0.74 4.11 0.08
CA SER A 150 -1.79 4.66 0.94
C SER A 150 -1.37 6.04 1.47
N HIS A 151 -2.27 6.68 2.21
CA HIS A 151 -2.10 8.08 2.62
C HIS A 151 -1.01 8.26 3.67
N ASN A 152 -0.85 7.31 4.61
CA ASN A 152 0.12 7.41 5.68
C ASN A 152 0.78 6.06 5.97
N GLN A 153 1.20 5.35 4.91
CA GLN A 153 1.91 4.07 5.02
C GLN A 153 3.27 4.23 5.70
N TYR A 154 3.63 3.27 6.54
CA TYR A 154 4.96 3.14 7.11
C TYR A 154 5.57 1.76 6.88
N GLY A 155 6.89 1.74 6.74
CA GLY A 155 7.72 0.54 6.83
C GLY A 155 8.52 0.49 8.14
N ILE A 156 9.18 -0.64 8.37
CA ILE A 156 10.08 -0.85 9.52
C ILE A 156 11.47 -1.19 9.00
N LEU A 157 12.49 -0.47 9.48
CA LEU A 157 13.88 -0.85 9.37
C LEU A 157 14.35 -1.50 10.69
N TYR A 158 14.86 -2.72 10.58
CA TYR A 158 15.41 -3.48 11.71
C TYR A 158 16.58 -4.34 11.23
N ASN A 159 17.73 -4.30 11.92
CA ASN A 159 18.94 -5.03 11.57
C ASN A 159 19.36 -4.90 10.08
N GLU A 160 19.30 -3.68 9.54
CA GLU A 160 19.59 -3.37 8.12
C GLU A 160 18.62 -4.04 7.12
N ILE A 161 17.45 -4.53 7.56
CA ILE A 161 16.40 -5.06 6.69
C ILE A 161 15.19 -4.12 6.74
N LEU A 162 14.77 -3.65 5.56
CA LEU A 162 13.58 -2.80 5.44
C LEU A 162 12.35 -3.61 5.02
N PHE A 163 11.37 -3.70 5.92
CA PHE A 163 10.03 -4.16 5.63
C PHE A 163 9.26 -3.00 5.01
N ALA A 164 9.19 -2.97 3.68
CA ALA A 164 8.77 -1.81 2.90
C ALA A 164 7.27 -1.74 2.62
N ALA A 165 6.49 -2.71 3.12
CA ALA A 165 5.05 -2.82 2.83
C ALA A 165 4.77 -2.70 1.31
N ASP A 166 3.71 -2.01 0.92
CA ASP A 166 3.33 -1.82 -0.48
C ASP A 166 3.95 -0.56 -1.12
N ALA A 167 5.05 -0.06 -0.55
CA ALA A 167 5.81 1.05 -1.14
C ALA A 167 6.37 0.71 -2.54
N PHE A 168 6.64 -0.59 -2.77
CA PHE A 168 6.95 -1.13 -4.08
C PHE A 168 6.43 -2.57 -4.18
N LEU A 169 6.28 -3.07 -5.40
CA LEU A 169 5.87 -4.44 -5.67
C LEU A 169 7.03 -5.24 -6.28
N GLY A 170 7.08 -6.54 -5.99
CA GLY A 170 8.01 -7.45 -6.67
C GLY A 170 7.83 -7.42 -8.19
N LYS A 171 8.91 -7.66 -8.94
CA LYS A 171 8.94 -7.51 -10.40
C LYS A 171 7.81 -8.24 -11.13
N GLU A 172 7.61 -9.52 -10.83
CA GLU A 172 6.52 -10.32 -11.41
C GLU A 172 5.13 -9.78 -11.04
N VAL A 173 4.99 -9.21 -9.84
CA VAL A 173 3.73 -8.67 -9.32
C VAL A 173 3.37 -7.40 -10.08
N ILE A 174 4.30 -6.46 -10.22
CA ILE A 174 4.01 -5.18 -10.90
C ILE A 174 3.76 -5.36 -12.40
N GLU A 175 4.50 -6.26 -13.05
CA GLU A 175 4.29 -6.60 -14.46
C GLU A 175 2.88 -7.18 -14.70
N LYS A 176 2.37 -7.97 -13.75
CA LYS A 176 1.03 -8.57 -13.81
C LYS A 176 -0.09 -7.59 -13.53
N HIS A 177 0.06 -6.67 -12.57
CA HIS A 177 -1.02 -5.77 -12.15
C HIS A 177 -1.37 -4.71 -13.20
N LYS A 178 -0.46 -4.42 -14.14
CA LYS A 178 -0.58 -3.42 -15.22
C LYS A 178 -0.75 -1.96 -14.74
N ILE A 179 -1.73 -1.70 -13.86
CA ILE A 179 -1.97 -0.43 -13.16
C ILE A 179 -1.93 -0.71 -11.65
N PRO A 180 -0.79 -0.49 -10.98
CA PRO A 180 -0.66 -0.64 -9.53
C PRO A 180 -1.52 0.37 -8.77
N PHE A 181 -2.04 -0.02 -7.61
CA PHE A 181 -2.79 0.89 -6.76
C PHE A 181 -1.88 1.90 -6.06
N ILE A 182 -2.27 3.18 -6.15
CA ILE A 182 -1.66 4.31 -5.44
C ILE A 182 -2.75 5.36 -5.19
N VAL A 183 -2.60 6.16 -4.14
CA VAL A 183 -3.45 7.33 -3.86
C VAL A 183 -2.78 8.65 -4.27
N ASP A 184 -1.44 8.68 -4.31
CA ASP A 184 -0.65 9.86 -4.66
C ASP A 184 0.58 9.45 -5.48
N SER A 185 0.62 9.89 -6.74
CA SER A 185 1.69 9.58 -7.69
C SER A 185 2.99 10.30 -7.39
N ALA A 186 2.94 11.57 -6.98
CA ALA A 186 4.15 12.35 -6.69
C ALA A 186 4.86 11.80 -5.44
N SER A 187 4.10 11.55 -4.38
CA SER A 187 4.59 10.93 -3.15
C SER A 187 5.12 9.52 -3.41
N ASN A 188 4.45 8.72 -4.24
CA ASN A 188 4.95 7.41 -4.63
C ASN A 188 6.32 7.49 -5.33
N PHE A 189 6.53 8.43 -6.26
CA PHE A 189 7.84 8.63 -6.87
C PHE A 189 8.92 9.05 -5.86
N THR A 190 8.59 9.93 -4.91
CA THR A 190 9.52 10.31 -3.84
C THR A 190 9.89 9.10 -2.98
N THR A 191 8.93 8.25 -2.63
CA THR A 191 9.16 7.01 -1.90
C THR A 191 10.04 6.04 -2.68
N LEU A 192 9.75 5.80 -3.97
CA LEU A 192 10.56 4.92 -4.81
C LEU A 192 11.99 5.44 -4.99
N ASP A 193 12.18 6.74 -5.14
CA ASP A 193 13.51 7.37 -5.20
C ASP A 193 14.27 7.18 -3.88
N TYR A 194 13.61 7.39 -2.74
CA TYR A 194 14.19 7.11 -1.43
C TYR A 194 14.63 5.64 -1.32
N LEU A 195 13.77 4.69 -1.68
CA LEU A 195 14.07 3.26 -1.60
C LEU A 195 15.22 2.85 -2.53
N LEU A 196 15.40 3.53 -3.65
CA LEU A 196 16.53 3.29 -4.56
C LEU A 196 17.89 3.69 -3.93
N HIS A 197 17.89 4.65 -3.00
CA HIS A 197 19.11 5.27 -2.46
C HIS A 197 19.38 4.94 -1.00
N VAL A 198 18.39 4.47 -0.24
CA VAL A 198 18.59 4.03 1.14
C VAL A 198 19.57 2.86 1.17
N LYS A 199 20.42 2.83 2.20
CA LYS A 199 21.44 1.78 2.38
C LYS A 199 20.92 0.77 3.39
N VAL A 200 20.55 -0.41 2.89
CA VAL A 200 20.09 -1.56 3.68
C VAL A 200 20.65 -2.84 3.06
N ASP A 201 20.72 -3.91 3.84
CA ASP A 201 21.16 -5.23 3.36
C ASP A 201 20.09 -5.91 2.48
N GLY A 202 18.83 -5.49 2.62
CA GLY A 202 17.76 -5.94 1.74
C GLY A 202 16.38 -5.41 2.14
N MET A 203 15.40 -5.68 1.28
CA MET A 203 14.03 -5.20 1.42
C MET A 203 13.00 -6.31 1.24
N LEU A 204 11.94 -6.26 2.05
CA LEU A 204 10.76 -7.10 1.89
C LEU A 204 9.56 -6.24 1.44
N PRO A 205 9.03 -6.43 0.21
CA PRO A 205 7.76 -5.82 -0.18
C PRO A 205 6.57 -6.58 0.41
N GLY A 206 5.40 -5.94 0.47
CA GLY A 206 4.13 -6.58 0.84
C GLY A 206 3.75 -7.67 -0.16
N HIS A 207 3.98 -7.45 -1.45
CA HIS A 207 3.79 -8.47 -2.48
C HIS A 207 5.09 -8.77 -3.26
N GLY A 208 5.58 -10.00 -3.15
CA GLY A 208 6.79 -10.46 -3.83
C GLY A 208 7.70 -11.26 -2.92
N ALA A 209 8.89 -11.59 -3.40
CA ALA A 209 9.93 -12.18 -2.56
C ALA A 209 10.77 -11.10 -1.87
N PHE A 210 11.46 -11.47 -0.79
CA PHE A 210 12.56 -10.69 -0.24
C PHE A 210 13.66 -10.44 -1.29
N LEU A 211 14.29 -9.27 -1.24
CA LEU A 211 15.32 -8.82 -2.17
C LEU A 211 16.57 -8.38 -1.41
N ASP A 212 17.68 -9.07 -1.61
CA ASP A 212 19.04 -8.62 -1.21
C ASP A 212 19.67 -7.68 -2.26
N LYS A 213 19.06 -7.58 -3.44
CA LYS A 213 19.36 -6.64 -4.52
C LYS A 213 18.05 -6.07 -5.05
N TYR A 214 17.73 -4.85 -4.66
CA TYR A 214 16.42 -4.25 -4.83
C TYR A 214 16.35 -3.22 -5.97
N GLU A 215 17.49 -2.71 -6.43
CA GLU A 215 17.61 -1.58 -7.34
C GLU A 215 16.91 -1.83 -8.69
N ASP A 216 17.09 -3.02 -9.27
CA ASP A 216 16.44 -3.41 -10.53
C ASP A 216 14.92 -3.50 -10.37
N THR A 217 14.43 -3.97 -9.22
CA THR A 217 13.00 -4.09 -8.96
C THR A 217 12.37 -2.72 -8.74
N ILE A 218 13.01 -1.85 -7.96
CA ILE A 218 12.55 -0.47 -7.74
C ILE A 218 12.58 0.32 -9.05
N THR A 219 13.64 0.18 -9.85
CA THR A 219 13.72 0.81 -11.18
C THR A 219 12.56 0.35 -12.07
N THR A 220 12.22 -0.94 -12.05
CA THR A 220 11.06 -1.46 -12.78
C THR A 220 9.74 -0.83 -12.29
N ASN A 221 9.57 -0.63 -10.97
CA ASN A 221 8.41 0.06 -10.42
C ASN A 221 8.33 1.50 -10.95
N ILE A 222 9.44 2.25 -10.86
CA ILE A 222 9.55 3.64 -11.35
C ILE A 222 9.16 3.72 -12.84
N GLU A 223 9.72 2.85 -13.68
CA GLU A 223 9.43 2.81 -15.11
C GLU A 223 7.94 2.54 -15.41
N VAL A 224 7.31 1.66 -14.65
CA VAL A 224 5.87 1.37 -14.79
C VAL A 224 5.03 2.61 -14.44
N HIS A 225 5.30 3.25 -13.31
CA HIS A 225 4.59 4.47 -12.91
C HIS A 225 4.83 5.63 -13.90
N GLN A 226 6.07 5.83 -14.36
CA GLN A 226 6.41 6.85 -15.37
C GLN A 226 5.68 6.61 -16.70
N ARG A 227 5.58 5.35 -17.12
CA ARG A 227 4.85 4.96 -18.32
C ARG A 227 3.36 5.27 -18.17
N LEU A 228 2.74 4.98 -17.04
CA LEU A 228 1.33 5.25 -16.77
C LEU A 228 1.03 6.76 -16.76
N LEU A 229 1.86 7.55 -16.06
CA LEU A 229 1.78 9.02 -16.05
C LEU A 229 1.88 9.60 -17.47
N SER A 230 2.88 9.14 -18.23
CA SER A 230 3.12 9.60 -19.61
C SER A 230 1.96 9.24 -20.54
N GLN A 231 1.39 8.04 -20.40
CA GLN A 231 0.22 7.62 -21.18
C GLN A 231 -1.01 8.47 -20.90
N LEU A 232 -1.29 8.78 -19.63
CA LEU A 232 -2.40 9.63 -19.25
C LEU A 232 -2.23 11.05 -19.81
N ASN A 233 -1.03 11.62 -19.71
CA ASN A 233 -0.70 12.91 -20.30
C ASN A 233 -0.88 12.90 -21.84
N ASN A 234 -0.45 11.83 -22.51
CA ASN A 234 -0.61 11.70 -23.96
C ASN A 234 -2.10 11.65 -24.38
N PHE A 235 -2.99 11.07 -23.58
CA PHE A 235 -4.43 11.13 -23.84
C PHE A 235 -4.98 12.56 -23.75
N LEU A 236 -4.49 13.37 -22.81
CA LEU A 236 -4.86 14.78 -22.67
C LEU A 236 -4.32 15.65 -23.81
N ILE A 237 -3.11 15.36 -24.30
CA ILE A 237 -2.56 16.04 -25.49
C ILE A 237 -3.40 15.68 -26.72
N ALA A 238 -3.69 14.39 -26.91
CA ALA A 238 -4.42 13.90 -28.08
C ALA A 238 -5.89 14.35 -28.14
N CYS A 239 -6.52 14.69 -27.01
CA CYS A 239 -7.91 15.17 -27.03
C CYS A 239 -8.05 16.63 -27.50
N GLY A 240 -6.96 17.41 -27.49
CA GLY A 240 -6.95 18.81 -27.92
C GLY A 240 -8.08 19.64 -27.27
N THR A 241 -8.75 20.47 -28.07
CA THR A 241 -9.82 21.38 -27.62
C THR A 241 -11.11 20.67 -27.22
N ARG A 242 -11.26 19.38 -27.53
CA ARG A 242 -12.41 18.57 -27.08
C ARG A 242 -12.36 18.35 -25.56
N GLY A 243 -11.16 18.14 -25.02
CA GLY A 243 -10.97 17.71 -23.64
C GLY A 243 -11.52 16.31 -23.36
N LEU A 244 -11.35 15.84 -22.14
CA LEU A 244 -11.85 14.56 -21.64
C LEU A 244 -12.47 14.74 -20.26
N SER A 245 -13.53 13.98 -19.97
CA SER A 245 -13.97 13.83 -18.58
C SER A 245 -13.00 12.92 -17.81
N MET A 246 -13.08 12.95 -16.48
CA MET A 246 -12.33 12.00 -15.64
C MET A 246 -12.73 10.55 -15.95
N GLU A 247 -14.03 10.29 -16.18
CA GLU A 247 -14.53 8.97 -16.55
C GLU A 247 -13.97 8.50 -17.90
N ASP A 248 -13.88 9.40 -18.90
CA ASP A 248 -13.27 9.08 -20.20
C ASP A 248 -11.78 8.72 -20.06
N LEU A 249 -11.03 9.43 -19.20
CA LEU A 249 -9.62 9.14 -18.95
C LEU A 249 -9.44 7.77 -18.31
N VAL A 250 -10.24 7.47 -17.28
CA VAL A 250 -10.24 6.16 -16.61
C VAL A 250 -10.57 5.05 -17.60
N ALA A 251 -11.63 5.22 -18.39
CA ALA A 251 -12.02 4.26 -19.42
C ALA A 251 -10.91 4.04 -20.47
N LYS A 252 -10.27 5.11 -20.94
CA LYS A 252 -9.14 5.02 -21.89
C LYS A 252 -7.96 4.26 -21.32
N MET A 253 -7.60 4.50 -20.06
CA MET A 253 -6.52 3.77 -19.38
C MET A 253 -6.87 2.28 -19.24
N LEU A 254 -8.08 1.95 -18.78
CA LEU A 254 -8.53 0.56 -18.64
C LEU A 254 -8.53 -0.19 -19.99
N ILE A 255 -9.07 0.44 -21.05
CA ILE A 255 -9.06 -0.14 -22.41
C ILE A 255 -7.63 -0.34 -22.92
N LYS A 256 -6.75 0.66 -22.72
CA LYS A 256 -5.35 0.61 -23.18
C LYS A 256 -4.57 -0.54 -22.53
N HIS A 257 -4.91 -0.88 -21.29
CA HIS A 257 -4.27 -1.95 -20.53
C HIS A 257 -5.06 -3.27 -20.58
N GLU A 258 -6.13 -3.36 -21.37
CA GLU A 258 -6.98 -4.55 -21.47
C GLU A 258 -7.46 -5.02 -20.09
N ILE A 259 -8.03 -4.09 -19.32
CA ILE A 259 -8.57 -4.32 -17.99
C ILE A 259 -10.08 -4.12 -18.04
N GLU A 260 -10.82 -5.15 -17.65
CA GLU A 260 -12.27 -5.10 -17.44
C GLU A 260 -12.56 -5.33 -15.95
N PRO A 261 -12.88 -4.27 -15.18
CA PRO A 261 -13.16 -4.41 -13.77
C PRO A 261 -14.43 -5.25 -13.55
N PRO A 262 -14.39 -6.33 -12.74
CA PRO A 262 -15.52 -7.26 -12.61
C PRO A 262 -16.70 -6.71 -11.81
N ASN A 263 -16.51 -5.63 -11.07
CA ASN A 263 -17.51 -4.98 -10.23
C ASN A 263 -17.10 -3.53 -9.91
N LEU A 264 -18.00 -2.79 -9.25
CA LEU A 264 -17.79 -1.38 -8.92
C LEU A 264 -16.65 -1.14 -7.90
N GLY A 265 -16.42 -2.09 -6.99
CA GLY A 265 -15.31 -2.02 -6.03
C GLY A 265 -13.95 -2.01 -6.74
N MET A 266 -13.73 -2.97 -7.64
CA MET A 266 -12.51 -3.03 -8.45
C MET A 266 -12.38 -1.83 -9.40
N TYR A 267 -13.50 -1.37 -9.99
CA TYR A 267 -13.49 -0.14 -10.79
C TYR A 267 -13.03 1.07 -9.95
N SER A 268 -13.50 1.19 -8.71
CA SER A 268 -13.16 2.29 -7.82
C SER A 268 -11.68 2.29 -7.42
N LEU A 269 -11.09 1.11 -7.22
CA LEU A 269 -9.64 0.97 -6.99
C LEU A 269 -8.84 1.46 -8.21
N PHE A 270 -9.17 0.99 -9.42
CA PHE A 270 -8.52 1.46 -10.63
C PHE A 270 -8.74 2.95 -10.90
N ARG A 271 -9.95 3.46 -10.67
CA ARG A 271 -10.27 4.88 -10.78
C ARG A 271 -9.33 5.69 -9.89
N THR A 272 -9.22 5.30 -8.62
CA THR A 272 -8.35 5.97 -7.63
C THR A 272 -6.89 5.98 -8.09
N ALA A 273 -6.35 4.81 -8.46
CA ALA A 273 -4.98 4.67 -8.96
C ALA A 273 -4.72 5.52 -10.21
N ILE A 274 -5.63 5.52 -11.18
CA ILE A 274 -5.50 6.31 -12.40
C ILE A 274 -5.57 7.81 -12.09
N THR A 275 -6.47 8.22 -11.20
CA THR A 275 -6.64 9.64 -10.85
C THR A 275 -5.49 10.19 -10.01
N ALA A 276 -4.72 9.35 -9.30
CA ALA A 276 -3.50 9.77 -8.61
C ALA A 276 -2.47 10.39 -9.58
N TYR A 277 -2.29 9.82 -10.78
CA TYR A 277 -1.44 10.42 -11.81
C TYR A 277 -2.01 11.73 -12.36
N LEU A 278 -3.33 11.82 -12.48
CA LEU A 278 -3.99 13.04 -12.94
C LEU A 278 -3.79 14.20 -11.95
N ILE A 279 -3.80 13.93 -10.64
CA ILE A 279 -3.49 14.93 -9.60
C ILE A 279 -2.08 15.49 -9.83
N GLN A 280 -1.08 14.63 -10.00
CA GLN A 280 0.30 15.07 -10.30
C GLN A 280 0.34 15.95 -11.57
N LEU A 281 -0.37 15.59 -12.64
CA LEU A 281 -0.41 16.42 -13.84
C LEU A 281 -1.07 17.79 -13.61
N PHE A 282 -2.07 17.90 -12.74
CA PHE A 282 -2.64 19.18 -12.36
C PHE A 282 -1.63 20.04 -11.58
N GLU A 283 -0.92 19.46 -10.62
CA GLU A 283 0.10 20.15 -9.83
C GLU A 283 1.26 20.66 -10.70
N GLU A 284 1.69 19.84 -11.66
CA GLU A 284 2.71 20.19 -12.65
C GLU A 284 2.18 21.12 -13.77
N ARG A 285 0.91 21.52 -13.72
CA ARG A 285 0.22 22.33 -14.76
C ARG A 285 0.24 21.71 -16.16
N LYS A 286 0.45 20.40 -16.25
CA LYS A 286 0.36 19.62 -17.50
C LYS A 286 -1.08 19.23 -17.82
N ALA A 287 -1.97 19.27 -16.84
CA ALA A 287 -3.41 19.19 -17.01
C ALA A 287 -4.07 20.46 -16.47
N VAL A 288 -5.18 20.88 -17.10
CA VAL A 288 -6.06 21.95 -16.61
C VAL A 288 -7.51 21.52 -16.81
N TYR A 289 -8.45 22.07 -16.05
CA TYR A 289 -9.87 21.77 -16.24
C TYR A 289 -10.71 23.04 -16.30
N THR A 290 -11.87 22.92 -16.92
CA THR A 290 -12.96 23.91 -16.83
C THR A 290 -14.29 23.20 -16.66
N MET A 291 -15.29 23.89 -16.11
CA MET A 291 -16.64 23.37 -16.00
C MET A 291 -17.40 23.65 -17.30
N LYS A 292 -17.80 22.60 -18.03
CA LYS A 292 -18.65 22.71 -19.22
C LYS A 292 -19.88 21.84 -19.02
N GLU A 293 -21.07 22.41 -19.25
CA GLU A 293 -22.34 21.67 -19.18
C GLU A 293 -22.53 20.89 -17.85
N GLY A 294 -22.07 21.45 -16.74
CA GLY A 294 -22.20 20.83 -15.41
C GLY A 294 -21.19 19.72 -15.08
N ARG A 295 -20.16 19.50 -15.90
CA ARG A 295 -19.08 18.53 -15.65
C ARG A 295 -17.68 19.13 -15.77
N PRO A 296 -16.69 18.63 -15.02
CA PRO A 296 -15.29 18.93 -15.27
C PRO A 296 -14.86 18.36 -16.63
N VAL A 297 -14.27 19.20 -17.47
CA VAL A 297 -13.62 18.78 -18.71
C VAL A 297 -12.14 19.14 -18.60
N ILE A 298 -11.28 18.15 -18.82
CA ILE A 298 -9.84 18.20 -18.59
C ILE A 298 -9.13 18.32 -19.95
N PHE A 299 -8.13 19.17 -20.01
CA PHE A 299 -7.32 19.47 -21.20
C PHE A 299 -5.84 19.33 -20.85
N SER A 300 -5.00 19.16 -21.87
CA SER A 300 -3.57 19.42 -21.71
C SER A 300 -3.34 20.89 -21.33
N GLY A 301 -2.47 21.10 -20.34
CA GLY A 301 -1.97 22.42 -19.96
C GLY A 301 -0.83 22.91 -20.85
N GLN A 302 -0.31 22.07 -21.76
CA GLN A 302 0.65 22.50 -22.77
C GLN A 302 -0.05 23.30 -23.86
N PRO A 303 0.56 24.40 -24.36
CA PRO A 303 0.01 25.12 -25.50
C PRO A 303 -0.09 24.17 -26.70
N SER A 304 -1.25 24.15 -27.36
CA SER A 304 -1.40 23.48 -28.65
C SER A 304 -0.42 24.11 -29.64
N ALA A 305 0.56 23.32 -30.09
CA ALA A 305 1.49 23.67 -31.16
C ALA A 305 0.75 23.85 -32.49
#